data_AF-A0A1E1WX76-F1
#
_entry.id   AF-A0A1E1WX76-F1
#
_cell.length_a   1.000
_cell.length_b   1.000
_cell.length_c   1.000
_cell.angle_alpha   90.00
_cell.angle_beta   90.00
_cell.angle_gamma   90.00
#
_symmetry.space_group_name_H-M   'P 1'
#
loop_
_entity.id
_entity.type
_entity.pdbx_description
1 polymer ?
#
loop_
_entity_poly.entity_id
_entity_poly.type
_entity_poly.pdbx_seq_one_letter_code
_entity_poly.pdbx_strand_id
1 'polypeptide(L)'
;QTKPVVRGVKTVSLFINLQHFDIVWGFVPDYMHCVLLGVGRQFLEYWLEGTKAKFYVGNKLAHLDDKLLVMRPPKDVGRLPRSLKERKFWKAKELESLILYYSIPVLEGSLDSCYLRHWALLVESLPVMLQKKIFISDINAIDVLMLELCSPQSTCMEEVV
;
A
#
# COMPACT_ATOMS: atom_id res chain seq x y z
N GLN A 1 9.42 -18.85 -38.50
CA GLN A 1 8.93 -18.76 -37.11
C GLN A 1 7.59 -18.03 -37.12
N THR A 2 6.50 -18.72 -36.82
CA THR A 2 5.16 -18.13 -36.73
C THR A 2 5.00 -17.41 -35.40
N LYS A 3 4.64 -16.11 -35.42
CA LYS A 3 4.36 -15.33 -34.21
C LYS A 3 3.19 -16.00 -33.44
N PRO A 4 3.27 -16.13 -32.10
CA PRO A 4 2.20 -16.75 -31.34
C PRO A 4 0.92 -15.91 -31.44
N VAL A 5 -0.21 -16.58 -31.66
CA VAL A 5 -1.54 -15.96 -31.70
C VAL A 5 -1.84 -15.40 -30.31
N VAL A 6 -1.88 -14.08 -30.19
CA VAL A 6 -2.23 -13.44 -28.93
C VAL A 6 -3.75 -13.38 -28.83
N ARG A 7 -4.32 -14.21 -27.95
CA ARG A 7 -5.74 -14.17 -27.61
C ARG A 7 -5.95 -13.18 -26.45
N GLY A 8 -6.32 -11.95 -26.77
CA GLY A 8 -6.63 -10.90 -25.80
C GLY A 8 -6.94 -9.57 -26.49
N VAL A 9 -7.80 -8.76 -25.88
CA VAL A 9 -8.10 -7.39 -26.36
C VAL A 9 -6.94 -6.49 -25.94
N LYS A 10 -6.12 -6.05 -26.90
CA LYS A 10 -4.98 -5.14 -26.68
C LYS A 10 -5.32 -3.67 -26.95
N THR A 11 -6.58 -3.36 -27.22
CA THR A 11 -7.03 -2.02 -27.60
C THR A 11 -7.54 -1.26 -26.38
N VAL A 12 -7.72 0.05 -26.56
CA VAL A 12 -8.42 0.89 -25.59
C VAL A 12 -9.76 0.26 -25.21
N SER A 13 -10.15 0.50 -23.95
CA SER A 13 -11.43 0.05 -23.43
C SER A 13 -12.58 0.56 -24.32
N LEU A 14 -13.55 -0.30 -24.66
CA LEU A 14 -14.72 0.08 -25.45
C LEU A 14 -15.53 1.20 -24.77
N PHE A 15 -15.43 1.30 -23.45
CA PHE A 15 -16.08 2.33 -22.63
C PHE A 15 -15.60 3.75 -22.95
N ILE A 16 -14.43 3.93 -23.60
CA ILE A 16 -13.94 5.26 -24.00
C ILE A 16 -14.83 5.94 -25.04
N ASN A 17 -15.60 5.16 -25.81
CA ASN A 17 -16.45 5.67 -26.88
C ASN A 17 -17.88 6.00 -26.41
N LEU A 18 -18.20 5.75 -25.13
CA LEU A 18 -19.51 6.08 -24.58
C LEU A 18 -19.57 7.58 -24.27
N GLN A 19 -20.43 8.30 -24.98
CA GLN A 19 -20.55 9.77 -24.91
C GLN A 19 -20.87 10.33 -23.52
N HIS A 20 -21.40 9.51 -22.61
CA HIS A 20 -21.81 9.92 -21.26
C HIS A 20 -21.15 9.11 -20.15
N PHE A 21 -20.08 8.36 -20.48
CA PHE A 21 -19.32 7.62 -19.48
C PHE A 21 -17.92 8.22 -19.39
N ASP A 22 -17.61 8.80 -18.23
CA ASP A 22 -16.25 9.21 -17.94
C ASP A 22 -15.44 7.96 -17.57
N ILE A 23 -14.40 7.65 -18.34
CA ILE A 23 -13.60 6.45 -18.10
C ILE A 23 -12.75 6.54 -16.82
N VAL A 24 -12.49 7.76 -16.32
CA VAL A 24 -11.72 7.98 -15.09
C VAL A 24 -12.66 7.96 -13.88
N TRP A 25 -13.76 8.69 -13.95
CA TRP A 25 -14.70 8.86 -12.83
C TRP A 25 -15.85 7.85 -12.81
N GLY A 26 -16.05 7.12 -13.90
CA GLY A 26 -17.15 6.17 -14.07
C GLY A 26 -16.87 4.79 -13.48
N PHE A 27 -15.64 4.50 -13.06
CA PHE A 27 -15.31 3.30 -12.31
C PHE A 27 -15.18 3.60 -10.83
N VAL A 28 -15.69 2.68 -10.00
CA VAL A 28 -15.45 2.71 -8.56
C VAL A 28 -13.98 2.36 -8.32
N PRO A 29 -13.20 3.21 -7.61
CA PRO A 29 -11.83 2.90 -7.25
C PRO A 29 -11.76 1.57 -6.50
N ASP A 30 -10.97 0.63 -7.00
CA ASP A 30 -10.84 -0.66 -6.35
C ASP A 30 -9.70 -0.63 -5.32
N TYR A 31 -10.00 -1.12 -4.12
CA TYR A 31 -9.06 -1.15 -3.00
C TYR A 31 -7.74 -1.89 -3.34
N MET A 32 -7.81 -2.94 -4.16
CA MET A 32 -6.66 -3.76 -4.48
C MET A 32 -5.61 -2.99 -5.30
N HIS A 33 -6.04 -2.21 -6.30
CA HIS A 33 -5.12 -1.42 -7.11
C HIS A 33 -4.82 -0.05 -6.50
N CYS A 34 -5.80 0.61 -5.88
CA CYS A 34 -5.59 1.95 -5.33
C CYS A 34 -4.72 1.92 -4.06
N VAL A 35 -5.08 1.08 -3.09
CA VAL A 35 -4.42 1.08 -1.78
C VAL A 35 -3.29 0.06 -1.73
N LEU A 36 -3.53 -1.19 -2.10
CA LEU A 36 -2.53 -2.24 -1.93
C LEU A 36 -1.39 -2.12 -2.94
N LEU A 37 -1.72 -2.26 -4.24
CA LEU A 37 -0.72 -2.22 -5.31
C LEU A 37 -0.31 -0.80 -5.71
N GLY A 38 -1.09 0.20 -5.32
CA GLY A 38 -0.77 1.62 -5.47
C GLY A 38 0.02 2.11 -4.26
N VAL A 39 -0.68 2.72 -3.30
CA VAL A 39 -0.08 3.39 -2.14
C VAL A 39 0.87 2.47 -1.36
N GLY A 40 0.43 1.29 -0.94
CA GLY A 40 1.23 0.37 -0.13
C GLY A 40 2.51 -0.10 -0.82
N ARG A 41 2.44 -0.40 -2.12
CA ARG A 41 3.62 -0.73 -2.94
C ARG A 41 4.57 0.46 -3.05
N GLN A 42 4.04 1.64 -3.32
CA GLN A 42 4.82 2.87 -3.49
C GLN A 42 5.61 3.20 -2.22
N PHE A 43 4.99 3.12 -1.04
CA PHE A 43 5.68 3.32 0.24
C PHE A 43 6.79 2.26 0.46
N LEU A 44 6.52 1.00 0.14
CA LEU A 44 7.52 -0.06 0.26
C LEU A 44 8.73 0.17 -0.65
N GLU A 45 8.52 0.66 -1.87
CA GLU A 45 9.58 1.05 -2.80
C GLU A 45 10.37 2.25 -2.29
N TYR A 46 9.69 3.26 -1.75
CA TYR A 46 10.31 4.44 -1.13
C TYR A 46 11.24 4.07 0.03
N TRP A 47 10.80 3.23 0.94
CA TRP A 47 11.63 2.80 2.07
C TRP A 47 12.83 1.95 1.64
N LEU A 48 12.69 1.10 0.63
CA LEU A 48 13.70 0.10 0.29
C LEU A 48 14.59 0.45 -0.89
N GLU A 49 14.18 1.37 -1.76
CA GLU A 49 14.89 1.74 -2.99
C GLU A 49 15.22 3.24 -3.05
N GLY A 50 14.53 4.07 -2.27
CA GLY A 50 14.70 5.53 -2.22
C GLY A 50 15.97 6.01 -1.53
N THR A 51 17.16 5.53 -1.93
CA THR A 51 18.47 5.75 -1.28
C THR A 51 18.82 7.19 -0.84
N LYS A 52 18.23 8.21 -1.46
CA LYS A 52 18.46 9.64 -1.15
C LYS A 52 17.45 10.22 -0.16
N ALA A 53 16.38 9.50 0.15
CA ALA A 53 15.31 9.98 1.00
C ALA A 53 15.61 9.76 2.49
N LYS A 54 15.13 10.66 3.34
CA LYS A 54 15.25 10.57 4.80
C LYS A 54 14.55 9.34 5.40
N PHE A 55 13.53 8.82 4.71
CA PHE A 55 12.80 7.61 5.08
C PHE A 55 13.39 6.33 4.46
N TYR A 56 14.58 6.40 3.87
CA TYR A 56 15.26 5.23 3.33
C TYR A 56 15.79 4.31 4.44
N VAL A 57 15.36 3.05 4.40
CA VAL A 57 15.78 1.99 5.33
C VAL A 57 16.24 0.73 4.59
N GLY A 58 16.42 0.80 3.26
CA GLY A 58 16.87 -0.33 2.44
C GLY A 58 18.26 -0.86 2.81
N ASN A 59 19.11 -0.05 3.44
CA ASN A 59 20.40 -0.50 4.00
C ASN A 59 20.23 -1.49 5.17
N LYS A 60 19.08 -1.51 5.83
CA LYS A 60 18.72 -2.44 6.92
C LYS A 60 17.86 -3.61 6.42
N LEU A 61 17.76 -3.84 5.10
CA LEU A 61 16.86 -4.84 4.50
C LEU A 61 16.98 -6.22 5.14
N ALA A 62 18.19 -6.72 5.42
CA ALA A 62 18.37 -8.03 6.04
C ALA A 62 17.72 -8.10 7.44
N HIS A 63 17.91 -7.07 8.25
CA HIS A 63 17.30 -6.99 9.58
C HIS A 63 15.77 -6.91 9.52
N LEU A 64 15.23 -6.13 8.59
CA LEU A 64 13.78 -6.02 8.36
C LEU A 64 13.18 -7.35 7.90
N ASP A 65 13.89 -8.05 7.01
CA ASP A 65 13.50 -9.34 6.47
C ASP A 65 13.45 -10.41 7.58
N ASP A 66 14.49 -10.47 8.42
CA ASP A 66 14.54 -11.38 9.56
C ASP A 66 13.40 -11.10 10.56
N LYS A 67 13.16 -9.82 10.87
CA LYS A 67 12.02 -9.41 11.71
C LYS A 67 10.69 -9.89 11.13
N LEU A 68 10.47 -9.67 9.84
CA LEU A 68 9.23 -10.04 9.15
C LEU A 68 9.01 -11.56 9.17
N LEU A 69 10.04 -12.34 8.85
CA LEU A 69 9.93 -13.80 8.72
C LEU A 69 9.69 -14.53 10.05
N VAL A 70 10.04 -13.93 11.18
CA VAL A 70 9.76 -14.49 12.52
C VAL A 70 8.32 -14.22 12.97
N MET A 71 7.65 -13.21 12.40
CA MET A 71 6.29 -12.84 12.79
C MET A 71 5.27 -13.90 12.38
N ARG A 72 4.30 -14.12 13.27
CA ARG A 72 3.16 -15.01 13.03
C ARG A 72 1.87 -14.19 13.11
N PRO A 73 1.06 -14.15 12.05
CA PRO A 73 -0.16 -13.39 12.08
C PRO A 73 -1.26 -14.11 12.89
N PRO A 74 -2.40 -13.43 13.16
CA PRO A 74 -3.60 -14.07 13.66
C PRO A 74 -4.03 -15.26 12.78
N LYS A 75 -4.77 -16.21 13.36
CA LYS A 75 -5.21 -17.45 12.68
C LYS A 75 -5.99 -17.20 11.39
N ASP A 76 -6.63 -16.05 11.27
CA ASP A 76 -7.43 -15.66 10.10
C ASP A 76 -6.58 -15.29 8.88
N VAL A 77 -5.27 -15.06 9.07
CA VAL A 77 -4.33 -14.80 7.98
C VAL A 77 -3.67 -16.12 7.57
N GLY A 78 -4.23 -16.76 6.54
CA GLY A 78 -3.81 -18.10 6.12
C GLY A 78 -2.42 -18.24 5.48
N ARG A 79 -1.63 -17.16 5.35
CA ARG A 79 -0.29 -17.20 4.74
C ARG A 79 0.74 -16.48 5.62
N LEU A 80 1.86 -17.14 5.85
CA LEU A 80 3.03 -16.55 6.48
C LEU A 80 3.66 -15.49 5.56
N PRO A 81 4.34 -14.49 6.13
CA PRO A 81 4.99 -13.48 5.32
C PRO A 81 6.13 -14.11 4.52
N ARG A 82 6.30 -13.60 3.29
CA ARG A 82 7.41 -13.96 2.41
C ARG A 82 8.54 -12.92 2.56
N SER A 83 9.73 -13.24 2.06
CA SER A 83 10.88 -12.36 2.18
C SER A 83 10.67 -11.01 1.46
N LEU A 84 11.12 -9.91 2.08
CA LEU A 84 11.19 -8.57 1.50
C LEU A 84 12.13 -8.50 0.28
N LYS A 85 13.04 -9.46 0.14
CA LYS A 85 13.89 -9.60 -1.06
C LYS A 85 13.07 -9.97 -2.30
N GLU A 86 11.94 -10.64 -2.10
CA GLU A 86 11.02 -11.07 -3.17
C GLU A 86 9.85 -10.09 -3.38
N ARG A 87 9.85 -8.92 -2.73
CA ARG A 87 8.74 -7.95 -2.75
C ARG A 87 8.24 -7.56 -4.14
N LYS A 88 9.11 -7.60 -5.15
CA LYS A 88 8.76 -7.33 -6.56
C LYS A 88 7.72 -8.30 -7.09
N PHE A 89 7.67 -9.52 -6.54
CA PHE A 89 6.73 -10.58 -6.90
C PHE A 89 5.58 -10.74 -5.91
N TRP A 90 5.43 -9.82 -4.96
CA TRP A 90 4.32 -9.85 -4.02
C TRP A 90 3.01 -9.47 -4.69
N LYS A 91 1.97 -10.26 -4.40
CA LYS A 91 0.60 -9.98 -4.81
C LYS A 91 -0.06 -9.03 -3.82
N ALA A 92 -1.19 -8.45 -4.22
CA ALA A 92 -1.94 -7.53 -3.38
C ALA A 92 -2.22 -8.09 -1.96
N LYS A 93 -2.56 -9.38 -1.83
CA LYS A 93 -2.83 -10.01 -0.53
C LYS A 93 -1.63 -10.01 0.44
N GLU A 94 -0.41 -10.03 -0.08
CA GLU A 94 0.80 -9.95 0.74
C GLU A 94 1.05 -8.52 1.20
N LEU A 95 0.79 -7.55 0.32
CA LEU A 95 0.81 -6.14 0.69
C LEU A 95 -0.28 -5.80 1.71
N GLU A 96 -1.48 -6.37 1.57
CA GLU A 96 -2.55 -6.24 2.57
C GLU A 96 -2.07 -6.73 3.94
N SER A 97 -1.47 -7.92 3.98
CA SER A 97 -0.95 -8.48 5.24
C SER A 97 0.19 -7.62 5.81
N LEU A 98 1.06 -7.09 4.95
CA LEU A 98 2.10 -6.15 5.33
C LEU A 98 1.50 -4.91 5.98
N ILE A 99 0.56 -4.23 5.32
CA ILE A 99 -0.04 -2.98 5.82
C ILE A 99 -0.75 -3.25 7.14
N LEU A 100 -1.64 -4.24 7.20
CA LEU A 100 -2.52 -4.47 8.35
C LEU A 100 -1.81 -5.01 9.59
N TYR A 101 -0.74 -5.80 9.44
CA TYR A 101 -0.21 -6.58 10.58
C TYR A 101 1.28 -6.43 10.80
N TYR A 102 2.09 -6.27 9.75
CA TYR A 102 3.55 -6.42 9.88
C TYR A 102 4.31 -5.09 9.77
N SER A 103 3.79 -4.11 9.04
CA SER A 103 4.52 -2.92 8.64
C SER A 103 5.05 -2.13 9.84
N ILE A 104 4.19 -1.80 10.81
CA ILE A 104 4.55 -1.08 12.02
C ILE A 104 5.65 -1.79 12.83
N PRO A 105 5.48 -3.05 13.29
CA PRO A 105 6.50 -3.72 14.11
C PRO A 105 7.79 -4.02 13.35
N VAL A 106 7.72 -4.22 12.02
CA VAL A 106 8.93 -4.42 11.19
C VAL A 106 9.73 -3.13 11.10
N LEU A 107 9.07 -1.99 10.86
CA LEU A 107 9.71 -0.69 10.67
C LEU A 107 10.13 -0.02 11.98
N GLU A 108 9.51 -0.40 13.10
CA GLU A 108 9.84 0.12 14.42
C GLU A 108 11.33 -0.05 14.76
N GLY A 109 11.95 1.06 15.18
CA GLY A 109 13.40 1.16 15.46
C GLY A 109 14.29 1.25 14.22
N SER A 110 13.74 1.03 13.01
CA SER A 110 14.48 1.17 11.75
C SER A 110 14.15 2.46 11.02
N LEU A 111 12.87 2.82 10.96
CA LEU A 111 12.33 4.05 10.37
C LEU A 111 12.10 5.10 11.47
N ASP A 112 12.34 6.38 11.15
CA ASP A 112 12.10 7.47 12.09
C ASP A 112 10.63 7.52 12.52
N SER A 113 10.40 7.81 13.80
CA SER A 113 9.08 7.89 14.41
C SER A 113 8.11 8.82 13.68
N CYS A 114 8.62 9.89 13.05
CA CYS A 114 7.84 10.83 12.26
C CYS A 114 7.20 10.12 11.05
N TYR A 115 8.01 9.42 10.25
CA TYR A 115 7.54 8.67 9.08
C TYR A 115 6.72 7.45 9.46
N LEU A 116 7.05 6.80 10.57
CA LEU A 116 6.28 5.67 11.08
C LEU A 116 4.88 6.09 11.50
N ARG A 117 4.75 7.24 12.19
CA ARG A 117 3.45 7.82 12.56
C ARG A 117 2.64 8.24 11.34
N HIS A 118 3.29 8.83 10.34
CA HIS A 118 2.63 9.17 9.07
C HIS A 118 2.07 7.92 8.38
N TRP A 119 2.87 6.85 8.30
CA TRP A 119 2.40 5.57 7.78
C TRP A 119 1.27 4.95 8.62
N ALA A 120 1.31 5.12 9.95
CA ALA A 120 0.28 4.60 10.85
C ALA A 120 -1.11 5.15 10.55
N LEU A 121 -1.24 6.35 9.98
CA LEU A 121 -2.53 6.90 9.54
C LEU A 121 -3.24 5.97 8.55
N LEU A 122 -2.50 5.41 7.58
CA LEU A 122 -3.06 4.44 6.63
C LEU A 122 -3.35 3.10 7.30
N VAL A 123 -2.44 2.62 8.15
CA VAL A 123 -2.59 1.35 8.88
C VAL A 123 -3.80 1.36 9.80
N GLU A 124 -4.14 2.51 10.38
CA GLU A 124 -5.31 2.70 11.23
C GLU A 124 -6.61 2.84 10.42
N SER A 125 -6.57 3.61 9.33
CA SER A 125 -7.74 3.84 8.47
C SER A 125 -8.21 2.57 7.80
N LEU A 126 -7.27 1.76 7.31
CA LEU A 126 -7.59 0.66 6.40
C LEU A 126 -8.45 -0.46 7.02
N PRO A 127 -8.16 -0.99 8.24
CA PRO A 127 -9.03 -1.96 8.89
C PRO A 127 -10.48 -1.50 9.00
N VAL A 128 -10.71 -0.21 9.27
CA VAL A 128 -12.05 0.38 9.40
C VAL A 128 -12.75 0.42 8.04
N MET A 129 -12.04 0.81 6.98
CA MET A 129 -12.57 0.79 5.60
C MET A 129 -12.93 -0.61 5.10
N LEU A 130 -12.35 -1.66 5.69
CA LEU A 130 -12.60 -3.06 5.31
C LEU A 130 -13.71 -3.73 6.13
N GLN A 131 -14.33 -3.02 7.06
CA GLN A 131 -15.41 -3.58 7.87
C GLN A 131 -16.67 -3.85 7.03
N LYS A 132 -17.43 -4.89 7.41
CA LYS A 132 -18.72 -5.23 6.76
C LYS A 132 -19.79 -4.16 6.94
N LYS A 133 -19.66 -3.34 7.98
CA LYS A 133 -20.56 -2.24 8.34
C LYS A 133 -19.67 -1.10 8.81
N ILE A 134 -19.93 0.09 8.29
CA ILE A 134 -19.17 1.31 8.58
C ILE A 134 -20.20 2.38 8.96
N PHE A 135 -19.97 3.08 10.06
CA PHE A 135 -20.82 4.18 10.50
C PHE A 135 -20.30 5.51 9.94
N ILE A 136 -21.18 6.52 9.87
CA ILE A 136 -20.80 7.87 9.40
C ILE A 136 -19.68 8.47 10.27
N SER A 137 -19.66 8.18 11.56
CA SER A 137 -18.57 8.57 12.45
C SER A 137 -17.23 7.99 12.02
N ASP A 138 -17.22 6.74 11.56
CA ASP A 138 -16.01 6.06 11.11
C ASP A 138 -15.52 6.67 9.79
N ILE A 139 -16.45 6.96 8.87
CA ILE A 139 -16.14 7.64 7.60
C ILE A 139 -15.52 9.01 7.89
N ASN A 140 -16.14 9.81 8.76
CA ASN A 140 -15.61 11.13 9.13
C ASN A 140 -14.21 11.03 9.75
N ALA A 141 -13.96 10.01 10.58
CA ALA A 141 -12.65 9.78 11.18
C ALA A 141 -11.61 9.37 10.13
N ILE A 142 -11.95 8.43 9.24
CA ILE A 142 -11.10 8.01 8.12
C ILE A 142 -10.78 9.19 7.22
N ASP A 143 -11.76 10.03 6.89
CA ASP A 143 -11.55 11.21 6.05
C ASP A 143 -10.50 12.15 6.65
N VAL A 144 -10.54 12.38 7.97
CA VAL A 144 -9.50 13.18 8.66
C VAL A 144 -8.12 12.51 8.56
N LEU A 145 -8.02 11.21 8.85
CA LEU A 145 -6.75 10.48 8.78
C LEU A 145 -6.17 10.48 7.36
N MET A 146 -7.00 10.29 6.34
CA MET A 146 -6.59 10.26 4.94
C MET A 146 -6.23 11.64 4.40
N LEU A 147 -6.91 12.70 4.86
CA LEU A 147 -6.52 14.09 4.57
C LEU A 147 -5.18 14.43 5.20
N GLU A 148 -4.93 14.00 6.43
CA GLU A 148 -3.65 14.19 7.10
C GLU A 148 -2.52 13.41 6.39
N LEU A 149 -2.79 12.17 5.96
CA LEU A 149 -1.85 11.37 5.17
C LEU A 149 -1.44 12.10 3.88
N CYS A 150 -2.38 12.76 3.22
CA CYS A 150 -2.14 13.52 1.98
C CYS A 150 -1.57 14.93 2.22
N SER A 151 -1.63 15.45 3.45
CA SER A 151 -1.27 16.83 3.73
C SER A 151 0.26 17.01 3.76
N PRO A 152 0.80 18.03 3.07
CA PRO A 152 2.22 18.38 3.15
C PRO A 152 2.63 18.90 4.53
N GLN A 153 1.67 19.23 5.39
CA GLN A 153 1.88 19.79 6.73
C GLN A 153 2.14 18.73 7.81
N SER A 154 2.03 17.44 7.48
CA SER A 154 2.66 16.42 8.31
C SER A 154 4.16 16.70 8.26
N THR A 155 4.71 17.30 9.31
CA THR A 155 6.07 17.89 9.42
C THR A 155 7.23 17.01 8.94
N CYS A 156 6.97 15.75 8.59
CA CYS A 156 7.91 14.80 8.03
C CYS A 156 8.03 14.89 6.49
N MET A 157 7.03 15.42 5.78
CA MET A 157 6.88 15.36 4.30
C MET A 157 7.18 16.67 3.54
N GLU A 158 7.80 17.68 4.16
CA GLU A 158 8.12 18.96 3.49
C GLU A 158 9.04 18.85 2.24
N GLU A 159 9.60 17.67 1.93
CA GLU A 159 10.51 17.48 0.80
C GLU A 159 10.13 16.28 -0.12
N VAL A 160 8.89 15.78 -0.05
CA VAL A 160 8.46 14.57 -0.81
C VAL A 160 7.68 14.90 -2.08
N VAL A 161 7.42 16.18 -2.35
CA VAL A 161 6.77 16.66 -3.59
C VAL A 161 7.75 17.42 -4.47
#